data_AF-A0A5K7Z4I5-F1
#
_entry.id   AF-A0A5K7Z4I5-F1
#
_cell.length_a   1.000
_cell.length_b   1.000
_cell.length_c   1.000
_cell.angle_alpha   90.00
_cell.angle_beta   90.00
_cell.angle_gamma   90.00
#
_symmetry.space_group_name_H-M   'P 1'
#
loop_
_entity.id
_entity.type
_entity.pdbx_description
1 polymer ?
#
loop_
_entity_poly.entity_id
_entity_poly.type
_entity_poly.pdbx_seq_one_letter_code
_entity_poly.pdbx_strand_id
1 'polypeptide(L)'
;MTQKPPDKKRKQHSREPLAAAFAMHPSATKILLENRRFLIDLIENSGTLIVIKDLEGNYLLVNRKWEEVTGLKRESVLGNTDTILFSPEMARQFRDNDLHVIRTGSAMETQERLETTSGTRYFISNKFPLLDDNGSEAGLYGIFTEITELKQVEKELQENQKKYHSLFDRAQAALFRTSVDGRLLEISKRYAERAGFSSVEHCMAEYVPGDAWADPSEREKMVRVLREKGSVTD
;
A
#
# COMPACT_ATOMS: atom_id res chain seq x y z
N MET A 1 80.69 26.11 61.25
CA MET A 1 79.54 26.09 60.31
C MET A 1 78.86 24.75 60.44
N THR A 2 77.70 24.72 61.08
CA THR A 2 76.91 23.52 61.42
C THR A 2 75.42 23.89 61.29
N GLN A 3 74.57 22.87 61.03
CA GLN A 3 73.11 22.87 60.80
C GLN A 3 72.72 22.94 59.30
N LYS A 4 71.79 22.14 58.76
CA LYS A 4 70.79 21.18 59.29
C LYS A 4 70.31 20.30 58.10
N PRO A 5 69.95 19.01 58.28
CA PRO A 5 69.30 18.23 57.21
C PRO A 5 67.77 18.40 57.25
N PRO A 6 67.04 18.38 56.13
CA PRO A 6 65.58 18.37 56.16
C PRO A 6 65.03 16.94 56.28
N ASP A 7 63.99 16.90 57.12
CA ASP A 7 63.34 15.75 57.72
C ASP A 7 62.21 15.19 56.84
N LYS A 8 61.92 13.91 57.06
CA LYS A 8 60.91 13.10 56.36
C LYS A 8 59.49 13.60 56.67
N LYS A 9 58.63 13.71 55.65
CA LYS A 9 57.17 13.57 55.83
C LYS A 9 56.57 12.58 54.82
N ARG A 10 56.03 11.50 55.40
CA ARG A 10 55.18 10.46 54.82
C ARG A 10 54.09 11.06 53.92
N LYS A 11 53.95 10.53 52.69
CA LYS A 11 52.68 10.57 51.95
C LYS A 11 52.00 9.21 52.13
N GLN A 12 50.87 9.27 52.83
CA GLN A 12 50.00 8.17 53.20
C GLN A 12 49.19 7.72 51.96
N HIS A 13 49.02 6.42 51.80
CA HIS A 13 48.17 5.82 50.77
C HIS A 13 46.75 6.41 50.78
N SER A 14 46.26 6.86 49.63
CA SER A 14 44.85 6.79 49.28
C SER A 14 44.71 6.00 47.97
N ARG A 15 44.45 4.70 48.11
CA ARG A 15 43.79 3.91 47.07
C ARG A 15 42.37 4.44 46.96
N GLU A 16 42.08 5.30 46.00
CA GLU A 16 40.70 5.49 45.57
C GLU A 16 40.32 4.34 44.62
N PRO A 17 39.19 3.65 44.84
CA PRO A 17 38.82 2.52 44.00
C PRO A 17 38.38 2.98 42.61
N LEU A 18 38.77 2.18 41.63
CA LEU A 18 38.35 2.18 40.23
C LEU A 18 36.84 1.86 40.08
N ALA A 19 35.95 2.64 40.71
CA ALA A 19 34.52 2.34 40.81
C ALA A 19 33.61 3.44 40.19
N ALA A 20 34.17 4.38 39.42
CA ALA A 20 33.43 5.51 38.86
C ALA A 20 33.18 5.42 37.33
N ALA A 21 33.23 4.23 36.72
CA ALA A 21 33.07 4.08 35.26
C ALA A 21 31.77 3.41 34.79
N PHE A 22 30.86 2.99 35.67
CA PHE A 22 29.62 2.30 35.26
C PHE A 22 28.38 2.80 36.01
N ALA A 23 28.02 4.05 35.78
CA ALA A 23 26.66 4.52 36.02
C ALA A 23 26.14 5.16 34.73
N MET A 24 25.67 4.34 33.79
CA MET A 24 24.75 4.86 32.78
C MET A 24 23.56 5.48 33.53
N HIS A 25 23.29 6.75 33.26
CA HIS A 25 22.24 7.51 33.92
C HIS A 25 20.90 6.77 33.79
N PRO A 26 20.13 6.52 34.87
CA PRO A 26 18.86 5.78 34.83
C PRO A 26 17.84 6.30 33.81
N SER A 27 17.95 7.59 33.44
CA SER A 27 17.12 8.23 32.41
C SER A 27 17.42 7.72 30.99
N ALA A 28 18.68 7.50 30.63
CA ALA A 28 19.06 7.07 29.27
C ALA A 28 18.61 5.62 28.99
N THR A 29 18.80 4.72 29.95
CA THR A 29 18.30 3.33 29.83
C THR A 29 16.79 3.29 29.77
N LYS A 30 16.09 4.14 30.53
CA LYS A 30 14.63 4.24 30.48
C LYS A 30 14.15 4.73 29.11
N ILE A 31 14.74 5.79 28.58
CA ILE A 31 14.43 6.32 27.24
C ILE A 31 14.65 5.25 26.16
N LEU A 32 15.76 4.51 26.23
CA LEU A 32 16.06 3.44 25.28
C LEU A 32 15.00 2.32 25.33
N LEU A 33 14.58 1.91 26.52
CA LEU A 33 13.55 0.88 26.71
C LEU A 33 12.18 1.37 26.22
N GLU A 34 11.83 2.63 26.50
CA GLU A 34 10.58 3.25 26.03
C GLU A 34 10.56 3.33 24.50
N ASN A 35 11.64 3.80 23.87
CA ASN A 35 11.76 3.84 22.41
C ASN A 35 11.69 2.45 21.80
N ARG A 36 12.38 1.46 22.38
CA ARG A 36 12.33 0.07 21.90
C ARG A 36 10.90 -0.48 21.96
N ARG A 37 10.19 -0.24 23.06
CA ARG A 37 8.80 -0.70 23.20
C ARG A 37 7.89 -0.01 22.18
N PHE A 38 8.02 1.30 22.02
CA PHE A 38 7.28 2.05 21.02
C PHE A 38 7.48 1.51 19.59
N LEU A 39 8.71 1.22 19.19
CA LEU A 39 9.00 0.67 17.85
C LEU A 39 8.43 -0.74 17.65
N ILE A 40 8.52 -1.60 18.67
CA ILE A 40 7.91 -2.94 18.65
C ILE A 40 6.40 -2.82 18.50
N ASP A 41 5.77 -1.95 19.29
CA ASP A 41 4.31 -1.76 19.27
C ASP A 41 3.85 -1.27 17.88
N LEU A 42 4.61 -0.38 17.22
CA LEU A 42 4.32 0.09 15.86
C LEU A 42 4.39 -1.05 14.84
N ILE A 43 5.44 -1.87 14.90
CA ILE A 43 5.62 -3.00 13.98
C ILE A 43 4.52 -4.05 14.18
N GLU A 44 4.24 -4.41 15.44
CA GLU A 44 3.28 -5.46 15.77
C GLU A 44 1.81 -5.06 15.51
N ASN A 45 1.48 -3.78 15.59
CA ASN A 45 0.12 -3.28 15.31
C ASN A 45 -0.02 -2.67 13.91
N SER A 46 0.98 -2.80 13.05
CA SER A 46 0.88 -2.36 11.65
C SER A 46 -0.19 -3.16 10.89
N GLY A 47 -0.96 -2.48 10.05
CA GLY A 47 -1.90 -3.11 9.11
C GLY A 47 -1.22 -3.80 7.92
N THR A 48 0.09 -3.64 7.78
CA THR A 48 0.91 -4.25 6.73
C THR A 48 1.76 -5.40 7.28
N LEU A 49 2.16 -6.31 6.41
CA LEU A 49 3.12 -7.34 6.79
C LEU A 49 4.50 -6.71 6.81
N ILE A 50 5.25 -6.96 7.88
CA ILE A 50 6.63 -6.48 8.02
C ILE A 50 7.52 -7.69 8.27
N VAL A 51 8.60 -7.80 7.49
CA VAL A 51 9.60 -8.85 7.63
C VAL A 51 11.01 -8.27 7.59
N ILE A 52 11.94 -8.97 8.23
CA ILE A 52 13.38 -8.75 8.09
C ILE A 52 14.01 -10.09 7.76
N LYS A 53 14.90 -10.11 6.78
CA LYS A 53 15.69 -11.30 6.41
C LYS A 53 17.18 -10.98 6.40
N ASP A 54 18.01 -11.97 6.69
CA ASP A 54 19.46 -11.90 6.43
C ASP A 54 19.80 -12.10 4.94
N LEU A 55 21.09 -12.08 4.60
CA LEU A 55 21.57 -12.25 3.22
C LEU A 55 21.24 -13.63 2.65
N GLU A 56 21.24 -14.66 3.49
CA GLU A 56 20.87 -16.04 3.16
C GLU A 56 19.36 -16.22 2.94
N GLY A 57 18.56 -15.24 3.39
CA GLY A 57 17.10 -15.21 3.25
C GLY A 57 16.36 -15.81 4.45
N ASN A 58 17.05 -16.01 5.58
CA ASN A 58 16.42 -16.47 6.80
C ASN A 58 15.62 -15.34 7.42
N TYR A 59 14.39 -15.63 7.86
CA TYR A 59 13.57 -14.65 8.56
C TYR A 59 14.16 -14.33 9.95
N LEU A 60 14.49 -13.07 10.18
CA LEU A 60 14.93 -12.53 11.46
C LEU A 60 13.77 -11.92 12.26
N LEU A 61 12.76 -11.41 11.55
CA LEU A 61 11.55 -10.85 12.14
C LEU A 61 10.37 -11.05 11.19
N VAL A 62 9.21 -11.32 11.78
CA VAL A 62 7.89 -11.18 11.16
C VAL A 62 6.96 -10.53 12.19
N ASN A 63 6.07 -9.63 11.77
CA ASN A 63 5.08 -9.03 12.67
C ASN A 63 3.82 -9.89 12.79
N ARG A 64 2.95 -9.59 13.77
CA ARG A 64 1.65 -10.24 13.95
C ARG A 64 0.81 -10.31 12.67
N LYS A 65 0.78 -9.22 11.88
CA LYS A 65 -0.01 -9.19 10.65
C LYS A 65 0.46 -10.24 9.63
N TRP A 66 1.77 -10.49 9.56
CA TRP A 66 2.33 -11.55 8.73
C TRP A 66 1.81 -12.92 9.15
N GLU A 67 1.76 -13.24 10.46
CA GLU A 67 1.22 -14.52 10.95
C GLU A 67 -0.28 -14.66 10.65
N GLU A 68 -1.05 -13.58 10.81
CA GLU A 68 -2.48 -13.55 10.50
C GLU A 68 -2.76 -13.81 9.02
N VAL A 69 -1.90 -13.29 8.14
CA VAL A 69 -2.09 -13.37 6.68
C VAL A 69 -1.60 -14.68 6.10
N THR A 70 -0.45 -15.19 6.56
CA THR A 70 0.13 -16.45 6.08
C THR A 70 -0.44 -17.67 6.80
N GLY A 71 -0.96 -17.49 8.02
CA GLY A 71 -1.37 -18.57 8.91
C GLY A 71 -0.21 -19.31 9.58
N LEU A 72 1.04 -18.90 9.32
CA LEU A 72 2.24 -19.52 9.86
C LEU A 72 2.64 -18.85 11.18
N LYS A 73 3.04 -19.66 12.16
CA LYS A 73 3.48 -19.17 13.47
C LYS A 73 4.91 -18.66 13.41
N ARG A 74 5.18 -17.50 14.00
CA ARG A 74 6.51 -16.86 13.99
C ARG A 74 7.61 -17.82 14.45
N GLU A 75 7.34 -18.65 15.46
CA GLU A 75 8.31 -19.59 16.02
C GLU A 75 8.76 -20.67 15.03
N SER A 76 7.91 -20.98 14.03
CA SER A 76 8.23 -21.92 12.95
C SER A 76 8.87 -21.27 11.73
N VAL A 77 8.93 -19.93 11.70
CA VAL A 77 9.35 -19.13 10.55
C VAL A 77 10.73 -18.54 10.78
N LEU A 78 11.01 -18.06 11.99
CA LEU A 78 12.29 -17.46 12.32
C LEU A 78 13.44 -18.46 12.09
N GLY A 79 14.48 -18.00 11.38
CA GLY A 79 15.64 -18.81 11.01
C GLY A 79 15.44 -19.72 9.79
N ASN A 80 14.23 -19.79 9.21
CA ASN A 80 13.96 -20.53 7.98
C ASN A 80 13.93 -19.59 6.77
N THR A 81 14.02 -20.16 5.56
CA THR A 81 13.92 -19.44 4.28
C THR A 81 12.58 -19.67 3.59
N ASP A 82 12.28 -18.89 2.54
CA ASP A 82 11.03 -19.03 1.76
C ASP A 82 10.80 -20.46 1.25
N THR A 83 11.86 -21.21 0.95
CA THR A 83 11.77 -22.57 0.39
C THR A 83 11.17 -23.59 1.36
N ILE A 84 11.25 -23.33 2.66
CA ILE A 84 10.63 -24.17 3.70
C ILE A 84 9.16 -23.81 3.89
N LEU A 85 8.81 -22.54 3.68
CA LEU A 85 7.52 -21.98 4.07
C LEU A 85 6.50 -21.95 2.93
N PHE A 86 6.97 -21.83 1.69
CA PHE A 86 6.14 -21.59 0.52
C PHE A 86 6.41 -22.59 -0.61
N SER A 87 5.52 -22.60 -1.61
CA SER A 87 5.70 -23.41 -2.80
C SER A 87 7.01 -23.04 -3.53
N PRO A 88 7.62 -23.98 -4.28
CA PRO A 88 8.87 -23.69 -4.99
C PRO A 88 8.79 -22.50 -5.95
N GLU A 89 7.61 -22.23 -6.52
CA GLU A 89 7.41 -21.06 -7.40
C GLU A 89 7.43 -19.76 -6.61
N MET A 90 6.65 -19.66 -5.53
CA MET A 90 6.61 -18.47 -4.67
C MET A 90 7.96 -18.20 -4.02
N ALA A 91 8.60 -19.26 -3.49
CA ALA A 91 9.90 -19.14 -2.85
C ALA A 91 10.99 -18.60 -3.81
N ARG A 92 11.00 -19.07 -5.06
CA ARG A 92 11.90 -18.51 -6.09
C ARG A 92 11.59 -17.05 -6.38
N GLN A 93 10.32 -16.71 -6.60
CA GLN A 93 9.93 -15.32 -6.88
C GLN A 93 10.35 -14.37 -5.75
N PHE A 94 10.07 -14.73 -4.50
CA PHE A 94 10.43 -13.90 -3.34
C PHE A 94 11.95 -13.77 -3.22
N ARG A 95 12.69 -14.88 -3.42
CA ARG A 95 14.15 -14.88 -3.34
C ARG A 95 14.81 -14.08 -4.46
N ASP A 96 14.30 -14.15 -5.69
CA ASP A 96 14.81 -13.37 -6.82
C ASP A 96 14.62 -11.87 -6.57
N ASN A 97 13.47 -11.49 -6.01
CA ASN A 97 13.17 -10.13 -5.58
C ASN A 97 14.11 -9.66 -4.45
N ASP A 98 14.37 -10.51 -3.46
CA ASP A 98 15.28 -10.24 -2.35
C ASP A 98 16.73 -10.04 -2.86
N LEU A 99 17.19 -10.94 -3.74
CA LEU A 99 18.53 -10.88 -4.34
C LEU A 99 18.70 -9.66 -5.27
N HIS A 100 17.62 -9.18 -5.89
CA HIS A 100 17.67 -7.95 -6.68
C HIS A 100 18.03 -6.74 -5.81
N VAL A 101 17.37 -6.58 -4.65
CA VAL A 101 17.63 -5.49 -3.71
C VAL A 101 19.04 -5.58 -3.15
N ILE A 102 19.47 -6.77 -2.72
CA ILE A 102 20.82 -7.02 -2.20
C ILE A 102 21.85 -6.66 -3.29
N ARG A 103 21.75 -7.23 -4.49
CA ARG A 103 22.73 -6.97 -5.55
C ARG A 103 22.82 -5.49 -5.97
N THR A 104 21.72 -4.74 -5.88
CA THR A 104 21.67 -3.35 -6.33
C THR A 104 21.88 -2.33 -5.21
N GLY A 105 21.84 -2.75 -3.94
CA GLY A 105 21.81 -1.86 -2.78
C GLY A 105 20.68 -0.83 -2.83
N SER A 106 19.62 -1.09 -3.59
CA SER A 106 18.57 -0.11 -3.89
C SER A 106 17.19 -0.67 -3.55
N ALA A 107 16.31 0.22 -3.09
CA ALA A 107 14.92 -0.15 -2.81
C ALA A 107 14.18 -0.57 -4.08
N MET A 108 13.25 -1.51 -3.93
CA MET A 108 12.40 -2.03 -4.99
C MET A 108 10.94 -2.05 -4.54
N GLU A 109 10.05 -1.65 -5.45
CA GLU A 109 8.61 -1.85 -5.33
C GLU A 109 8.13 -2.79 -6.45
N THR A 110 7.33 -3.81 -6.09
CA THR A 110 6.75 -4.74 -7.07
C THR A 110 5.44 -5.32 -6.56
N GLN A 111 4.72 -6.05 -7.41
CA GLN A 111 3.54 -6.79 -6.99
C GLN A 111 3.87 -8.26 -6.76
N GLU A 112 3.43 -8.79 -5.63
CA GLU A 112 3.59 -10.20 -5.27
C GLU A 112 2.21 -10.84 -5.04
N ARG A 113 2.14 -12.15 -5.28
CA ARG A 113 0.94 -12.95 -5.02
C ARG A 113 1.28 -14.00 -3.96
N LEU A 114 0.39 -14.16 -2.99
CA LEU A 114 0.48 -15.21 -1.98
C LEU A 114 -0.70 -16.15 -2.14
N GLU A 115 -0.42 -17.43 -2.34
CA GLU A 115 -1.44 -18.47 -2.33
C GLU A 115 -1.65 -18.92 -0.88
N THR A 116 -2.86 -18.68 -0.37
CA THR A 116 -3.28 -19.08 0.98
C THR A 116 -4.38 -20.13 0.90
N THR A 117 -4.69 -20.77 2.02
CA THR A 117 -5.85 -21.68 2.13
C THR A 117 -7.18 -21.01 1.80
N SER A 118 -7.27 -19.68 1.96
CA SER A 118 -8.45 -18.88 1.64
C SER A 118 -8.48 -18.36 0.20
N GLY A 119 -7.47 -18.69 -0.62
CA GLY A 119 -7.32 -18.23 -2.00
C GLY A 119 -6.10 -17.34 -2.21
N THR A 120 -6.02 -16.75 -3.42
CA THR A 120 -4.90 -15.88 -3.81
C THR A 120 -5.08 -14.47 -3.25
N ARG A 121 -4.05 -13.98 -2.57
CA ARG A 121 -3.95 -12.61 -2.05
C ARG A 121 -2.90 -11.84 -2.83
N TYR A 122 -3.11 -10.54 -3.01
CA TYR A 122 -2.22 -9.68 -3.80
C TYR A 122 -1.61 -8.60 -2.91
N PHE A 123 -0.32 -8.31 -3.12
CA PHE A 123 0.42 -7.34 -2.32
C PHE A 123 1.23 -6.40 -3.20
N ILE A 124 1.34 -5.14 -2.77
CA ILE A 124 2.45 -4.27 -3.14
C ILE A 124 3.57 -4.56 -2.14
N SER A 125 4.69 -5.05 -2.66
CA SER A 125 5.89 -5.40 -1.92
C SER A 125 6.93 -4.30 -2.05
N ASN A 126 7.26 -3.66 -0.95
CA ASN A 126 8.35 -2.70 -0.82
C ASN A 126 9.52 -3.35 -0.07
N LYS A 127 10.67 -3.45 -0.73
CA LYS A 127 11.88 -4.09 -0.18
C LYS A 127 13.06 -3.13 -0.23
N PHE A 128 13.86 -3.06 0.83
CA PHE A 128 15.02 -2.17 0.90
C PHE A 128 16.15 -2.77 1.75
N PRO A 129 17.42 -2.40 1.49
CA PRO A 129 18.56 -3.01 2.17
C PRO A 129 18.55 -2.78 3.67
N LEU A 130 18.91 -3.82 4.42
CA LEU A 130 19.34 -3.71 5.82
C LEU A 130 20.85 -3.55 5.82
N LEU A 131 21.35 -2.48 6.47
CA LEU A 131 22.78 -2.22 6.60
C LEU A 131 23.24 -2.53 8.03
N ASP A 132 24.48 -3.02 8.16
CA ASP A 132 25.18 -3.16 9.43
C ASP A 132 25.78 -1.81 9.91
N ASP A 133 26.42 -1.83 11.08
CA ASP A 133 27.06 -0.66 11.68
C ASP A 133 28.21 -0.07 10.83
N ASN A 134 28.75 -0.85 9.88
CA ASN A 134 29.79 -0.43 8.96
C ASN A 134 29.22 0.09 7.62
N GLY A 135 27.89 0.13 7.47
CA GLY A 135 27.22 0.50 6.24
C GLY A 135 27.26 -0.57 5.15
N SER A 136 27.65 -1.80 5.49
CA SER A 136 27.62 -2.95 4.59
C SER A 136 26.25 -3.64 4.65
N GLU A 137 25.83 -4.27 3.55
CA GLU A 137 24.55 -4.99 3.53
C GLU A 137 24.58 -6.21 4.47
N ALA A 138 23.56 -6.29 5.33
CA ALA A 138 23.35 -7.38 6.27
C ALA A 138 22.06 -8.17 5.99
N GLY A 139 21.25 -7.73 5.02
CA GLY A 139 19.99 -8.37 4.67
C GLY A 139 19.02 -7.40 4.01
N LEU A 140 17.73 -7.56 4.29
CA LEU A 140 16.69 -6.67 3.80
C LEU A 140 15.50 -6.51 4.76
N TYR A 141 14.85 -5.36 4.63
CA TYR A 141 13.51 -5.11 5.14
C TYR A 141 12.48 -5.33 4.04
N GLY A 142 11.35 -5.95 4.38
CA GLY A 142 10.21 -6.10 3.48
C GLY A 142 8.92 -5.61 4.14
N ILE A 143 8.17 -4.77 3.42
CA ILE A 143 6.85 -4.28 3.81
C ILE A 143 5.87 -4.66 2.70
N PHE A 144 4.81 -5.38 3.05
CA PHE A 144 3.82 -5.86 2.09
C PHE A 144 2.45 -5.30 2.45
N THR A 145 1.94 -4.47 1.55
CA THR A 145 0.60 -3.86 1.66
C THR A 145 -0.36 -4.67 0.82
N GLU A 146 -1.39 -5.21 1.46
CA GLU A 146 -2.39 -6.00 0.75
C GLU A 146 -3.29 -5.13 -0.14
N ILE A 147 -3.50 -5.58 -1.38
CA ILE A 147 -4.33 -4.94 -2.40
C ILE A 147 -5.37 -5.91 -3.00
N THR A 148 -5.65 -7.02 -2.31
CA THR A 148 -6.61 -8.05 -2.77
C THR A 148 -8.00 -7.45 -3.00
N GLU A 149 -8.54 -6.72 -2.03
CA GLU A 149 -9.87 -6.09 -2.12
C GLU A 149 -9.91 -5.04 -3.23
N LEU A 150 -8.85 -4.23 -3.36
CA LEU A 150 -8.74 -3.23 -4.42
C LEU A 150 -8.82 -3.89 -5.80
N LYS A 151 -8.06 -4.98 -6.04
CA LYS A 151 -8.12 -5.71 -7.32
C LYS A 151 -9.48 -6.33 -7.58
N GLN A 152 -10.19 -6.78 -6.55
CA GLN A 152 -11.52 -7.35 -6.71
C GLN A 152 -12.53 -6.26 -7.11
N VAL A 153 -12.50 -5.10 -6.45
CA VAL A 153 -13.35 -3.95 -6.81
C VAL A 153 -13.05 -3.47 -8.22
N GLU A 154 -11.77 -3.38 -8.61
CA GLU A 154 -11.38 -3.00 -9.97
C GLU A 154 -11.91 -3.98 -11.02
N LYS A 155 -11.84 -5.29 -10.74
CA LYS A 155 -12.36 -6.32 -11.63
C LYS A 155 -13.87 -6.24 -11.76
N GLU A 156 -14.60 -6.12 -10.65
CA GLU A 156 -16.05 -5.98 -10.64
C GLU A 156 -16.51 -4.73 -11.38
N LEU A 157 -15.79 -3.61 -11.21
CA LEU A 157 -16.05 -2.38 -11.97
C LEU A 157 -15.86 -2.60 -13.48
N GLN A 158 -14.77 -3.24 -13.90
CA GLN A 158 -14.52 -3.54 -15.31
C GLN A 158 -15.58 -4.47 -15.92
N GLU A 159 -16.00 -5.50 -15.18
CA GLU A 159 -17.05 -6.42 -15.61
C GLU A 159 -18.40 -5.71 -15.73
N ASN A 160 -18.74 -4.86 -14.76
CA ASN A 160 -19.95 -4.05 -14.81
C ASN A 160 -19.93 -3.03 -15.94
N GLN A 161 -18.79 -2.39 -16.21
CA GLN A 161 -18.63 -1.48 -17.35
C GLN A 161 -18.83 -2.22 -18.67
N LYS A 162 -18.21 -3.40 -18.85
CA LYS A 162 -18.40 -4.23 -20.05
C LYS A 162 -19.85 -4.65 -20.22
N LYS A 163 -20.51 -5.06 -19.13
CA LYS A 163 -21.92 -5.43 -19.14
C LYS A 163 -22.82 -4.24 -19.50
N TYR A 164 -22.56 -3.08 -18.90
CA TYR A 164 -23.28 -1.84 -19.20
C TYR A 164 -23.16 -1.47 -20.68
N HIS A 165 -21.94 -1.39 -21.22
CA HIS A 165 -21.74 -1.09 -22.64
C HIS A 165 -22.43 -2.11 -23.55
N SER A 166 -22.30 -3.40 -23.25
CA SER A 166 -22.99 -4.44 -24.04
C SER A 166 -24.50 -4.34 -24.00
N LEU A 167 -25.11 -3.94 -22.88
CA LEU A 167 -26.56 -3.77 -22.77
C LEU A 167 -27.02 -2.49 -23.46
N PHE A 168 -26.27 -1.40 -23.26
CA PHE A 168 -26.55 -0.09 -23.81
C PHE A 168 -26.46 -0.08 -25.34
N ASP A 169 -25.41 -0.70 -25.92
CA ASP A 169 -25.21 -0.76 -27.37
C ASP A 169 -26.16 -1.73 -28.08
N ARG A 170 -26.58 -2.80 -27.41
CA ARG A 170 -27.49 -3.82 -27.96
C ARG A 170 -28.96 -3.54 -27.65
N ALA A 171 -29.26 -2.47 -26.92
CA ALA A 171 -30.62 -2.10 -26.62
C ALA A 171 -31.38 -1.82 -27.93
N GLN A 172 -32.55 -2.44 -28.10
CA GLN A 172 -33.45 -2.09 -29.20
C GLN A 172 -34.15 -0.74 -28.95
N ALA A 173 -34.17 -0.28 -27.70
CA ALA A 173 -34.62 1.04 -27.31
C ALA A 173 -33.55 2.10 -27.64
N ALA A 174 -34.00 3.28 -28.05
CA ALA A 174 -33.13 4.44 -28.19
C ALA A 174 -32.87 5.04 -26.80
N LEU A 175 -31.73 4.71 -26.20
CA LEU A 175 -31.30 5.23 -24.90
C LEU A 175 -30.43 6.47 -25.09
N PHE A 176 -30.62 7.46 -24.21
CA PHE A 176 -29.83 8.67 -24.15
C PHE A 176 -29.75 9.22 -22.73
N ARG A 177 -28.68 9.97 -22.45
CA ARG A 177 -28.51 10.81 -21.27
C ARG A 177 -28.07 12.19 -21.74
N THR A 178 -28.72 13.23 -21.24
CA THR A 178 -28.40 14.62 -21.58
C THR A 178 -27.97 15.41 -20.36
N SER A 179 -27.26 16.52 -20.58
CA SER A 179 -27.15 17.57 -19.57
C SER A 179 -28.51 18.25 -19.40
N VAL A 180 -28.66 19.03 -18.32
CA VAL A 180 -29.84 19.87 -18.11
C VAL A 180 -30.01 20.89 -19.25
N ASP A 181 -28.90 21.31 -19.86
CA ASP A 181 -28.92 22.21 -21.03
C ASP A 181 -29.27 21.49 -22.34
N GLY A 182 -29.58 20.19 -22.30
CA GLY A 182 -30.06 19.42 -23.45
C GLY A 182 -28.98 18.92 -24.40
N ARG A 183 -27.70 19.01 -24.02
CA ARG A 183 -26.59 18.41 -24.78
C ARG A 183 -26.51 16.92 -24.49
N LEU A 184 -26.23 16.10 -25.51
CA LEU A 184 -26.03 14.66 -25.35
C LEU A 184 -24.75 14.40 -24.55
N LEU A 185 -24.87 13.65 -23.45
CA LEU A 185 -23.75 13.16 -22.64
C LEU A 185 -23.42 11.71 -22.99
N GLU A 186 -24.43 10.95 -23.39
CA GLU A 186 -24.30 9.54 -23.73
C GLU A 186 -25.49 9.10 -24.58
N ILE A 187 -25.27 8.35 -25.65
CA ILE A 187 -26.35 7.82 -26.49
C ILE A 187 -26.03 6.41 -26.97
N SER A 188 -27.06 5.56 -27.02
CA SER A 188 -26.96 4.25 -27.65
C SER A 188 -26.81 4.38 -29.17
N LYS A 189 -26.20 3.39 -29.81
CA LYS A 189 -26.14 3.32 -31.28
C LYS A 189 -27.53 3.44 -31.92
N ARG A 190 -28.53 2.79 -31.30
CA ARG A 190 -29.93 2.83 -31.75
C ARG A 190 -30.52 4.24 -31.74
N TYR A 191 -30.15 5.08 -30.78
CA TYR A 191 -30.58 6.48 -30.74
C TYR A 191 -30.01 7.26 -31.93
N ALA A 192 -28.70 7.15 -32.18
CA ALA A 192 -28.05 7.83 -33.30
C ALA A 192 -28.69 7.45 -34.65
N GLU A 193 -28.93 6.15 -34.88
CA GLU A 193 -29.60 5.65 -36.09
C GLU A 193 -31.01 6.22 -36.25
N ARG A 194 -31.81 6.27 -35.17
CA ARG A 194 -33.17 6.83 -35.21
C ARG A 194 -33.19 8.34 -35.42
N ALA A 195 -32.19 9.03 -34.88
CA ALA A 195 -31.97 10.46 -35.11
C ALA A 195 -31.43 10.76 -36.52
N GLY A 196 -31.12 9.73 -37.32
CA GLY A 196 -30.67 9.88 -38.72
C GLY A 196 -29.16 10.00 -38.90
N PHE A 197 -28.37 9.67 -37.88
CA PHE A 197 -26.90 9.76 -37.91
C PHE A 197 -26.26 8.40 -38.15
N SER A 198 -25.13 8.39 -38.86
CA SER A 198 -24.38 7.17 -39.20
C SER A 198 -23.42 6.72 -38.08
N SER A 199 -23.09 7.60 -37.13
CA SER A 199 -22.29 7.27 -35.95
C SER A 199 -22.77 8.02 -34.70
N VAL A 200 -22.43 7.45 -33.55
CA VAL A 200 -22.69 8.06 -32.24
C VAL A 200 -21.92 9.38 -32.11
N GLU A 201 -20.66 9.39 -32.54
CA GLU A 201 -19.78 10.55 -32.48
C GLU A 201 -20.34 11.74 -33.29
N HIS A 202 -20.85 11.47 -34.50
CA HIS A 202 -21.44 12.50 -35.36
C HIS A 202 -22.72 13.06 -34.74
N CYS A 203 -23.59 12.19 -34.24
CA CYS A 203 -24.82 12.61 -33.54
C CYS A 203 -24.51 13.48 -32.32
N MET A 204 -23.58 13.07 -31.46
CA MET A 204 -23.23 13.82 -30.26
C MET A 204 -22.55 15.16 -30.55
N ALA A 205 -21.83 15.28 -31.68
CA ALA A 205 -21.18 16.53 -32.07
C ALA A 205 -22.14 17.56 -32.66
N GLU A 206 -23.12 17.12 -33.47
CA GLU A 206 -23.95 18.01 -34.27
C GLU A 206 -25.39 18.17 -33.77
N TYR A 207 -25.87 17.28 -32.88
CA TYR A 207 -27.25 17.28 -32.43
C TYR A 207 -27.39 17.63 -30.94
N VAL A 208 -28.21 18.64 -30.66
CA VAL A 208 -28.61 19.06 -29.32
C VAL A 208 -30.13 18.87 -29.19
N PRO A 209 -30.60 17.77 -28.58
CA PRO A 209 -32.04 17.51 -28.42
C PRO A 209 -32.79 18.64 -27.71
N GLY A 210 -32.11 19.39 -26.84
CA GLY A 210 -32.69 20.55 -26.18
C GLY A 210 -33.22 21.62 -27.15
N ASP A 211 -32.61 21.77 -28.32
CA ASP A 211 -33.02 22.77 -29.31
C ASP A 211 -34.09 22.24 -30.27
N ALA A 212 -34.42 20.95 -30.18
CA ALA A 212 -35.31 20.24 -31.09
C ALA A 212 -36.76 20.07 -30.55
N TRP A 213 -37.12 20.76 -29.47
CA TRP A 213 -38.48 20.74 -28.93
C TRP A 213 -39.44 21.46 -29.86
N ALA A 214 -40.61 20.87 -30.14
CA ALA A 214 -41.63 21.48 -30.99
C ALA A 214 -42.16 22.81 -30.42
N ASP A 215 -42.25 22.90 -29.09
CA ASP A 215 -42.54 24.13 -28.35
C ASP A 215 -41.40 24.39 -27.34
N PRO A 216 -40.60 25.45 -27.53
CA PRO A 216 -39.54 25.82 -26.60
C PRO A 216 -40.03 26.11 -25.17
N SER A 217 -41.27 26.60 -25.01
CA SER A 217 -41.83 26.93 -23.69
C SER A 217 -42.09 25.68 -22.84
N GLU A 218 -42.44 24.56 -23.46
CA GLU A 218 -42.61 23.27 -22.77
C GLU A 218 -41.28 22.75 -22.23
N ARG A 219 -40.18 22.98 -22.96
CA ARG A 219 -38.84 22.68 -22.46
C ARG A 219 -38.51 23.52 -21.22
N GLU A 220 -38.79 24.82 -21.27
CA GLU A 220 -38.53 25.71 -20.12
C GLU A 220 -39.31 25.28 -18.87
N LYS A 221 -40.57 24.86 -19.04
CA LYS A 221 -41.39 24.28 -17.96
C LYS A 221 -40.75 22.99 -17.43
N MET A 222 -40.39 22.06 -18.30
CA MET A 222 -39.74 20.81 -17.92
C MET A 222 -38.43 21.06 -17.15
N VAL A 223 -37.55 21.94 -17.65
CA VAL A 223 -36.28 22.29 -16.97
C VAL A 223 -36.54 22.91 -15.59
N ARG A 224 -37.56 23.77 -15.47
CA ARG A 224 -37.92 24.38 -14.18
C ARG A 224 -38.34 23.32 -13.17
N VAL A 225 -39.25 22.43 -13.54
CA VAL A 225 -39.72 21.34 -12.67
C VAL A 225 -38.56 20.42 -12.28
N LEU A 226 -37.67 20.08 -13.23
CA LEU A 226 -36.49 19.26 -12.96
C LEU A 226 -35.56 19.91 -11.92
N ARG A 227 -35.35 21.23 -12.00
CA ARG A 227 -34.51 21.98 -11.04
C ARG A 227 -35.15 22.09 -9.66
N GLU A 228 -36.47 22.26 -9.59
CA GLU A 228 -37.19 22.40 -8.33
C GLU A 228 -37.41 21.07 -7.61
N LYS A 229 -37.74 20.01 -8.35
CA LYS A 229 -38.18 18.71 -7.78
C LYS A 229 -37.18 17.57 -7.99
N GLY A 230 -36.13 17.78 -8.78
CA GLY A 230 -35.13 16.75 -9.11
C GLY A 230 -35.61 15.67 -10.08
N SER A 231 -36.89 15.69 -10.51
CA SER A 231 -37.47 14.75 -11.46
C SER A 231 -38.66 15.35 -12.20
N VAL A 232 -38.95 14.82 -13.39
CA VAL A 232 -40.14 15.13 -14.19
C VAL A 232 -40.76 13.81 -14.64
N THR A 233 -42.08 13.70 -14.52
CA THR A 233 -42.85 12.56 -14.99
C THR A 233 -43.79 13.03 -16.09
N ASP A 234 -43.96 12.20 -17.11
CA ASP A 234 -44.96 12.39 -18.17
C ASP A 234 -46.39 12.24 -17.63
#